data_AF-A0A921LF68-F1
#
_entry.id   AF-A0A921LF68-F1
#
_cell.length_a   1.000
_cell.length_b   1.000
_cell.length_c   1.000
_cell.angle_alpha   90.00
_cell.angle_beta   90.00
_cell.angle_gamma   90.00
#
_symmetry.space_group_name_H-M   'P 1'
#
loop_
_entity.id
_entity.type
_entity.pdbx_description
1 polymer ?
#
loop_
_entity_poly.entity_id
_entity_poly.type
_entity_poly.pdbx_seq_one_letter_code
_entity_poly.pdbx_strand_id
1 'polypeptide(L)'
;VEELTQSLMPLFAKNGIDWMYANCSTTAQRGALDWMGPFHDAIKPVVEKLYNSVKTGNEAQISIDSNSQPDYREKLNEELRQLRESEMWQTAVTVRKLRPENN
;
A
#
# COMPACT_ATOMS: atom_id res chain seq x y z
N VAL A 1 8.85 4.10 0.53
CA VAL A 1 8.73 3.22 1.73
C VAL A 1 8.91 4.03 3.00
N GLU A 2 10.05 4.71 3.20
CA GLU A 2 10.33 5.44 4.45
C GLU A 2 9.41 6.63 4.70
N GLU A 3 9.23 7.53 3.72
CA GLU A 3 8.38 8.73 3.87
C GLU A 3 6.99 8.38 4.42
N LEU A 4 6.27 7.50 3.71
CA LEU A 4 4.93 7.08 4.12
C LEU A 4 4.96 6.34 5.46
N THR A 5 5.81 5.32 5.62
CA THR A 5 5.70 4.40 6.76
C THR A 5 6.30 4.94 8.06
N GLN A 6 7.34 5.76 8.01
CA GLN A 6 8.03 6.28 9.19
C GLN A 6 7.63 7.72 9.53
N SER A 7 7.27 8.53 8.53
CA SER A 7 6.94 9.94 8.75
C SER A 7 5.44 10.22 8.64
N LEU A 8 4.83 9.95 7.48
CA LEU A 8 3.46 10.42 7.21
C LEU A 8 2.39 9.61 7.96
N MET A 9 2.48 8.28 7.96
CA MET A 9 1.48 7.40 8.61
C MET A 9 1.30 7.73 10.09
N PRO A 10 2.35 7.83 10.92
CA PRO A 10 2.19 8.24 12.32
C PRO A 10 1.55 9.62 12.48
N LEU A 11 1.86 10.58 11.60
CA LEU A 11 1.35 11.95 11.68
C LEU A 11 -0.15 12.01 11.38
N PHE A 12 -0.60 11.47 10.25
CA PHE A 12 -2.02 11.53 9.91
C PHE A 12 -2.86 10.57 10.75
N ALA A 13 -2.30 9.46 11.24
CA ALA A 13 -3.00 8.59 12.20
C ALA A 13 -3.25 9.31 13.53
N LYS A 14 -2.32 10.19 13.95
CA LYS A 14 -2.44 10.96 15.20
C LYS A 14 -3.31 12.20 15.04
N ASN A 15 -3.15 12.96 13.94
CA ASN A 15 -3.68 14.32 13.82
C ASN A 15 -4.69 14.50 12.68
N GLY A 16 -4.91 13.50 11.82
CA GLY A 16 -5.69 13.64 10.58
C GLY A 16 -4.84 14.03 9.36
N ILE A 17 -5.36 13.72 8.18
CA ILE A 17 -4.64 13.93 6.90
C ILE A 17 -4.59 15.42 6.50
N ASP A 18 -5.61 16.18 6.87
CA ASP A 18 -5.68 17.63 6.67
C ASP A 18 -4.62 18.35 7.50
N TRP A 19 -4.44 17.96 8.77
CA TRP A 19 -3.37 18.46 9.61
C TRP A 19 -2.00 18.15 9.01
N MET A 20 -1.79 16.91 8.53
CA MET A 20 -0.54 16.52 7.87
C MET A 20 -0.24 17.45 6.68
N TYR A 21 -1.21 17.67 5.77
CA TYR A 21 -1.00 18.56 4.63
C TYR A 21 -0.73 20.01 5.04
N ALA A 22 -1.46 20.55 6.01
CA ALA A 22 -1.25 21.91 6.49
C ALA A 22 0.15 22.15 7.06
N ASN A 23 0.83 21.09 7.52
CA ASN A 23 2.18 21.13 8.06
C ASN A 23 3.27 20.71 7.04
N CYS A 24 2.90 20.42 5.79
CA CYS A 24 3.85 20.23 4.70
C CYS A 24 4.25 21.57 4.05
N SER A 25 5.30 21.56 3.22
CA SER A 25 5.68 22.74 2.42
C SER A 25 4.60 23.13 1.41
N THR A 26 4.58 24.39 0.98
CA THR A 26 3.62 24.88 -0.04
C THR A 26 3.66 24.02 -1.31
N THR A 27 4.84 23.60 -1.77
CA THR A 27 4.98 22.73 -2.94
C THR A 27 4.29 21.38 -2.74
N ALA A 28 4.48 20.76 -1.57
CA ALA A 28 3.85 19.48 -1.25
C ALA A 28 2.33 19.60 -1.08
N GLN A 29 1.86 20.69 -0.47
CA GLN A 29 0.42 21.00 -0.35
C GLN A 29 -0.25 21.12 -1.72
N ARG A 30 0.32 21.93 -2.61
CA ARG A 30 -0.21 22.11 -3.97
C ARG A 30 -0.17 20.83 -4.77
N GLY A 31 0.94 20.10 -4.73
CA GLY A 31 1.05 18.78 -5.36
C GLY A 31 -0.04 17.82 -4.89
N ALA A 32 -0.28 17.70 -3.58
CA ALA A 32 -1.31 16.81 -3.06
C ALA A 32 -2.73 17.25 -3.44
N LEU A 33 -3.08 18.52 -3.22
CA LEU A 33 -4.44 19.03 -3.41
C LEU A 33 -4.82 19.17 -4.89
N ASP A 34 -3.87 19.55 -5.75
CA ASP A 34 -4.16 19.71 -7.18
C ASP A 34 -4.31 18.35 -7.89
N TRP A 35 -3.65 17.30 -7.38
CA TRP A 35 -3.68 15.96 -7.99
C TRP A 35 -4.62 14.96 -7.31
N MET A 36 -5.17 15.25 -6.12
CA MET A 36 -6.04 14.28 -5.43
C MET A 36 -7.28 13.88 -6.25
N GLY A 37 -7.90 14.81 -6.98
CA GLY A 37 -9.05 14.55 -7.85
C GLY A 37 -8.69 13.63 -9.03
N PRO A 38 -7.67 13.97 -9.84
CA PRO A 38 -7.17 13.11 -10.90
C PRO A 38 -6.81 11.68 -10.44
N PHE A 39 -6.10 11.54 -9.31
CA PHE A 39 -5.79 10.21 -8.77
C PHE A 39 -7.02 9.46 -8.28
N HIS A 40 -7.96 10.15 -7.63
CA HIS A 40 -9.23 9.57 -7.23
C HIS A 40 -9.97 9.00 -8.44
N ASP A 41 -10.13 9.78 -9.51
CA ASP A 41 -10.89 9.36 -10.68
C ASP A 41 -10.20 8.21 -11.43
N ALA A 42 -8.87 8.18 -11.46
CA ALA A 42 -8.11 7.08 -12.06
C ALA A 42 -8.25 5.76 -11.27
N ILE A 43 -8.29 5.84 -9.94
CA ILE A 43 -8.32 4.65 -9.06
C ILE A 43 -9.77 4.17 -8.81
N LYS A 44 -10.75 5.07 -8.84
CA LYS A 44 -12.16 4.78 -8.53
C LYS A 44 -12.73 3.57 -9.29
N PRO A 45 -12.56 3.42 -10.62
CA PRO A 45 -13.09 2.26 -11.34
C PRO A 45 -12.50 0.92 -10.87
N VAL A 46 -11.22 0.92 -10.49
CA VAL A 46 -10.54 -0.28 -9.95
C VAL A 46 -11.14 -0.65 -8.59
N VAL A 47 -11.34 0.35 -7.73
CA VAL A 47 -11.94 0.15 -6.41
C VAL A 47 -13.40 -0.29 -6.53
N GLU A 48 -14.20 0.32 -7.40
CA GLU A 48 -15.59 -0.09 -7.66
C GLU A 48 -15.67 -1.55 -8.13
N LYS A 49 -14.77 -1.97 -9.03
CA LYS A 49 -14.66 -3.37 -9.45
C LYS A 49 -14.34 -4.29 -8.26
N LEU A 50 -13.39 -3.91 -7.41
CA LEU A 50 -13.02 -4.68 -6.21
C LEU A 50 -14.20 -4.79 -5.24
N TYR A 51 -14.88 -3.68 -4.94
CA TYR A 51 -16.05 -3.67 -4.06
C TYR A 51 -17.18 -4.56 -4.59
N ASN A 52 -17.44 -4.52 -5.89
CA ASN A 52 -18.42 -5.40 -6.51
C ASN A 52 -18.02 -6.87 -6.38
N SER A 53 -16.75 -7.21 -6.62
CA SER A 53 -16.23 -8.58 -6.48
C SER A 53 -16.35 -9.11 -5.04
N VAL A 54 -16.09 -8.27 -4.04
CA VAL A 54 -16.31 -8.60 -2.62
C VAL A 54 -17.79 -8.81 -2.34
N LYS A 55 -18.63 -7.86 -2.76
CA LYS A 55 -20.08 -7.88 -2.51
C LYS A 55 -20.77 -9.11 -3.12
N THR A 56 -20.32 -9.59 -4.27
CA THR A 56 -20.87 -10.78 -4.93
C THR A 56 -20.30 -12.09 -4.39
N GLY A 57 -19.38 -12.05 -3.42
CA GLY A 57 -18.71 -13.23 -2.87
C GLY A 57 -17.61 -13.81 -3.77
N ASN A 58 -17.32 -13.18 -4.91
CA ASN A 58 -16.32 -13.68 -5.85
C ASN A 58 -14.91 -13.69 -5.25
N GLU A 59 -14.50 -12.65 -4.51
CA GLU A 59 -13.20 -12.64 -3.80
C GLU A 59 -13.10 -13.77 -2.76
N ALA A 60 -14.19 -14.07 -2.06
CA ALA A 60 -14.21 -15.16 -1.09
C ALA A 60 -14.06 -16.53 -1.78
N GLN A 61 -14.74 -16.73 -2.91
CA GLN A 61 -14.62 -17.96 -3.70
C GLN A 61 -13.20 -18.13 -4.25
N ILE A 62 -12.58 -17.07 -4.78
CA ILE A 62 -11.17 -17.10 -5.23
C ILE A 62 -10.24 -17.53 -4.10
N SER A 63 -10.45 -17.03 -2.88
CA SER A 63 -9.66 -17.43 -1.72
C SER A 63 -9.87 -18.91 -1.38
N ILE A 64 -11.12 -19.39 -1.37
CA ILE A 64 -11.44 -20.80 -1.08
C ILE A 64 -10.81 -21.72 -2.14
N ASP A 65 -11.01 -21.41 -3.42
CA ASP A 65 -10.51 -22.20 -4.55
C ASP A 65 -8.98 -22.24 -4.55
N SER A 66 -8.33 -21.10 -4.33
CA SER A 66 -6.87 -21.02 -4.25
C SER A 66 -6.33 -21.84 -3.08
N ASN A 67 -6.88 -21.67 -1.88
CA ASN A 67 -6.38 -22.36 -0.68
C ASN A 67 -6.68 -23.86 -0.68
N SER A 68 -7.65 -24.32 -1.49
CA SER A 68 -7.99 -25.74 -1.61
C SER A 68 -7.07 -26.50 -2.58
N GLN A 69 -6.21 -25.81 -3.33
CA GLN A 69 -5.26 -26.45 -4.24
C GLN A 69 -4.14 -27.15 -3.45
N PRO A 70 -3.75 -28.38 -3.84
CA PRO A 70 -2.71 -29.13 -3.13
C PRO A 70 -1.33 -28.45 -3.19
N ASP A 71 -1.09 -27.62 -4.21
CA ASP A 71 0.16 -26.89 -4.45
C ASP A 71 0.09 -25.41 -4.04
N TYR A 72 -0.97 -24.99 -3.34
CA TYR A 72 -1.18 -23.59 -2.96
C TYR A 72 0.02 -22.96 -2.25
N ARG A 73 0.63 -23.70 -1.31
CA ARG A 73 1.76 -23.19 -0.52
C ARG A 73 2.98 -22.90 -1.38
N GLU A 74 3.23 -23.73 -2.40
CA GLU A 74 4.36 -23.56 -3.32
C GLU A 74 4.14 -22.33 -4.20
N LYS A 75 2.95 -22.19 -4.80
CA LYS A 75 2.57 -21.02 -5.60
C LYS A 75 2.65 -19.72 -4.80
N LEU A 76 2.09 -19.70 -3.59
CA LEU A 76 2.16 -18.53 -2.70
C LEU A 76 3.61 -18.16 -2.36
N ASN A 77 4.47 -19.15 -2.09
CA ASN A 77 5.87 -18.88 -1.81
C ASN A 77 6.61 -18.27 -3.00
N GLU A 78 6.25 -18.66 -4.23
CA GLU A 78 6.82 -18.06 -5.43
C GLU A 78 6.37 -16.60 -5.61
N GLU A 79 5.08 -16.29 -5.43
CA GLU A 79 4.58 -14.91 -5.47
C GLU A 79 5.25 -14.03 -4.40
N LEU A 80 5.35 -14.53 -3.16
CA LEU A 80 6.03 -13.83 -2.07
C LEU A 80 7.53 -13.67 -2.32
N ARG A 81 8.18 -14.64 -2.98
CA ARG A 81 9.58 -14.56 -3.39
C ARG A 81 9.76 -13.42 -4.40
N GLN A 82 8.94 -13.36 -5.44
CA GLN A 82 8.99 -12.29 -6.44
C GLN A 82 8.82 -10.90 -5.80
N LEU A 83 7.86 -10.75 -4.87
CA LEU A 83 7.68 -9.50 -4.14
C LEU A 83 8.93 -9.16 -3.31
N ARG A 84 9.45 -10.11 -2.53
CA ARG A 84 10.63 -9.91 -1.67
C ARG A 84 11.88 -9.57 -2.48
N GLU A 85 12.04 -10.16 -3.66
CA GLU A 85 13.19 -9.97 -4.54
C GLU A 85 13.07 -8.74 -5.44
N SER A 86 11.90 -8.10 -5.51
CA SER A 86 11.75 -6.82 -6.21
C SER A 86 12.69 -5.76 -5.65
N GLU A 87 13.18 -4.89 -6.53
CA GLU A 87 14.17 -3.86 -6.22
C GLU A 87 13.76 -2.98 -5.03
N MET A 88 12.49 -2.56 -4.99
CA MET A 88 11.96 -1.72 -3.92
C MET A 88 12.10 -2.39 -2.55
N TRP A 89 11.83 -3.69 -2.46
CA TRP A 89 11.85 -4.42 -1.19
C TRP A 89 13.25 -4.87 -0.77
N GLN A 90 14.13 -5.21 -1.73
CA GLN A 90 15.56 -5.40 -1.45
C GLN A 90 16.19 -4.12 -0.89
N THR A 91 15.91 -2.98 -1.51
CA THR A 91 16.37 -1.67 -1.04
C THR A 91 15.83 -1.37 0.37
N ALA A 92 14.55 -1.62 0.60
CA ALA A 92 13.92 -1.41 1.91
C ALA A 92 14.51 -2.29 3.03
N VAL A 93 15.11 -3.45 2.74
CA VAL A 93 15.83 -4.24 3.76
C VAL A 93 17.04 -3.48 4.28
N THR A 94 17.84 -2.90 3.39
CA THR A 94 19.02 -2.11 3.77
C THR A 94 18.61 -0.84 4.51
N VAL A 95 17.64 -0.09 3.97
CA VAL A 95 17.20 1.17 4.57
C VAL A 95 16.61 0.95 5.97
N ARG A 96 15.85 -0.14 6.19
CA ARG A 96 15.33 -0.48 7.52
C ARG A 96 16.42 -0.65 8.57
N LYS A 97 17.57 -1.24 8.23
CA LYS A 97 18.69 -1.40 9.16
C LYS A 97 19.30 -0.07 9.60
N LEU A 98 19.12 0.99 8.82
CA LEU A 98 19.68 2.32 9.09
C LEU A 98 18.75 3.19 9.95
N ARG A 99 17.58 2.68 10.33
CA ARG A 99 16.63 3.47 11.10
C ARG A 99 17.13 3.75 12.52
N PRO A 100 16.85 4.94 13.09
CA PRO A 100 17.37 5.34 14.38
C PRO A 100 17.02 4.38 15.53
N GLU A 101 15.86 3.70 15.48
CA GLU A 101 15.40 2.77 16.51
C GLU A 101 16.17 1.44 16.56
N ASN A 102 17.04 1.17 15.59
CA ASN A 102 17.87 -0.04 15.55
C ASN A 102 19.28 0.16 16.14
N ASN A 103 19.55 1.35 16.69
CA ASN A 103 20.75 1.68 17.47
C ASN A 103 20.39 1.89 18.95
#